data_AF-A0A7W0JPK0-F1
#
_entry.id   AF-A0A7W0JPK0-F1
#
_cell.length_a   1.000
_cell.length_b   1.000
_cell.length_c   1.000
_cell.angle_alpha   90.00
_cell.angle_beta   90.00
_cell.angle_gamma   90.00
#
_symmetry.space_group_name_H-M   'P 1'
#
loop_
_entity.id
_entity.type
_entity.pdbx_description
1 polymer ?
#
loop_
_entity_poly.entity_id
_entity_poly.type
_entity_poly.pdbx_seq_one_letter_code
_entity_poly.pdbx_strand_id
1 'polypeptide(L)'
;MTGEERSRLRAGLDASERALLDALRGLDDDTARGPSALPGWCRGHVLTHIARNAETITDALDAVRRGEVRAMYDGDLEARSAGIEAGAGRPAVELVADVEATTTALRQRLAALTDSEWTGQIKSPRDGSLLSVETVVGMRWQEVEIHRLDLDLGYRPADWPEAFVQHNLARQLERLPERATGVPMPDLPPRDVLAWLYGRGAADLPELPPWP
;
A
#
# COMPACT_ATOMS: atom_id res chain seq x y z
N MET A 1 -2.15 9.70 -18.05
CA MET A 1 -3.02 8.51 -18.01
C MET A 1 -4.40 8.84 -18.56
N THR A 2 -4.97 7.98 -19.39
CA THR A 2 -6.31 8.08 -19.96
C THR A 2 -7.39 7.73 -18.94
N GLY A 3 -8.66 8.03 -19.23
CA GLY A 3 -9.79 7.62 -18.38
C GLY A 3 -9.90 6.10 -18.20
N GLU A 4 -9.56 5.32 -19.22
CA GLU A 4 -9.55 3.86 -19.16
C GLU A 4 -8.46 3.32 -18.24
N GLU A 5 -7.27 3.91 -18.28
CA GLU A 5 -6.18 3.55 -17.38
C GLU A 5 -6.52 3.91 -15.92
N ARG A 6 -7.16 5.07 -15.67
CA ARG A 6 -7.73 5.42 -14.35
C ARG A 6 -8.75 4.39 -13.87
N SER A 7 -9.65 3.97 -14.75
CA SER A 7 -10.65 2.96 -14.42
C SER A 7 -10.01 1.62 -14.06
N ARG A 8 -8.98 1.18 -14.80
CA ARG A 8 -8.25 -0.06 -14.52
C ARG A 8 -7.49 0.01 -13.20
N LEU A 9 -6.83 1.12 -12.92
CA LEU A 9 -6.13 1.36 -11.66
C LEU A 9 -7.09 1.27 -10.46
N ARG A 10 -8.23 1.96 -10.54
CA ARG A 10 -9.26 1.91 -9.48
C ARG A 10 -9.84 0.51 -9.31
N ALA A 11 -10.17 -0.17 -10.41
CA ALA A 11 -10.72 -1.52 -10.35
C ALA A 11 -9.74 -2.52 -9.71
N GLY A 12 -8.45 -2.39 -10.02
CA GLY A 12 -7.39 -3.18 -9.39
C GLY A 12 -7.29 -2.96 -7.88
N LEU A 13 -7.27 -1.69 -7.46
CA LEU A 13 -7.28 -1.34 -6.04
C LEU A 13 -8.54 -1.88 -5.32
N ASP A 14 -9.73 -1.61 -5.87
CA ASP A 14 -11.01 -2.04 -5.29
C ASP A 14 -11.10 -3.57 -5.15
N ALA A 15 -10.57 -4.32 -6.12
CA ALA A 15 -10.52 -5.78 -6.06
C ALA A 15 -9.56 -6.27 -4.96
N SER A 16 -8.41 -5.61 -4.81
CA SER A 16 -7.38 -5.97 -3.83
C SER A 16 -7.84 -5.68 -2.40
N GLU A 17 -8.49 -4.53 -2.19
CA GLU A 17 -9.06 -4.14 -0.89
C GLU A 17 -10.21 -5.08 -0.50
N ARG A 18 -11.06 -5.48 -1.45
CA ARG A 18 -12.08 -6.50 -1.19
C ARG A 18 -11.47 -7.84 -0.80
N ALA A 19 -10.45 -8.28 -1.54
CA ALA A 19 -9.78 -9.54 -1.26
C ALA A 19 -9.01 -9.52 0.08
N LEU A 20 -8.50 -8.34 0.51
CA LEU A 20 -7.99 -8.14 1.87
C LEU A 20 -9.10 -8.34 2.89
N LEU A 21 -10.22 -7.63 2.78
CA LEU A 21 -11.34 -7.74 3.73
C LEU A 21 -11.90 -9.17 3.80
N ASP A 22 -11.98 -9.86 2.66
CA ASP A 22 -12.42 -11.25 2.61
C ASP A 22 -11.45 -12.19 3.36
N ALA A 23 -10.14 -11.97 3.24
CA ALA A 23 -9.12 -12.73 3.95
C ALA A 23 -9.10 -12.46 5.47
N LEU A 24 -9.63 -11.32 5.91
CA LEU A 24 -9.73 -10.94 7.32
C LEU A 24 -11.03 -11.42 7.99
N ARG A 25 -11.96 -12.02 7.24
CA ARG A 25 -13.23 -12.51 7.80
C ARG A 25 -12.97 -13.60 8.84
N GLY A 26 -13.49 -13.38 10.04
CA GLY A 26 -13.34 -14.33 11.14
C GLY A 26 -11.96 -14.32 11.78
N LEU A 27 -11.11 -13.33 11.50
CA LEU A 27 -9.86 -13.13 12.23
C LEU A 27 -10.14 -13.00 13.73
N ASP A 28 -9.51 -13.86 14.52
CA ASP A 28 -9.61 -13.80 15.98
C ASP A 28 -8.47 -12.97 16.59
N ASP A 29 -8.66 -12.61 17.86
CA ASP A 29 -7.74 -11.75 18.59
C ASP A 29 -6.35 -12.38 18.76
N ASP A 30 -6.27 -13.71 18.92
CA ASP A 30 -5.00 -14.40 19.11
C ASP A 30 -4.16 -14.39 17.83
N THR A 31 -4.79 -14.61 16.67
CA THR A 31 -4.16 -14.49 15.37
C THR A 31 -3.74 -13.05 15.09
N ALA A 32 -4.60 -12.07 15.41
CA ALA A 32 -4.28 -10.64 15.25
C ALA A 32 -3.07 -10.20 16.10
N ARG A 33 -2.95 -10.72 17.33
CA ARG A 33 -1.79 -10.49 18.21
C ARG A 33 -0.54 -11.29 17.81
N GLY A 34 -0.71 -12.33 17.00
CA GLY A 34 0.40 -13.13 16.47
C GLY A 34 1.35 -12.36 15.55
N PRO A 35 2.57 -12.87 15.34
CA PRO A 35 3.59 -12.21 14.54
C PRO A 35 3.16 -12.08 13.07
N SER A 36 3.46 -10.94 12.45
CA SER A 36 3.41 -10.76 11.00
C SER A 36 4.75 -11.17 10.35
N ALA A 37 4.88 -11.07 9.03
CA ALA A 37 6.16 -11.25 8.36
C ALA A 37 7.13 -10.08 8.58
N LEU A 38 6.64 -8.93 9.09
CA LEU A 38 7.48 -7.78 9.39
C LEU A 38 8.13 -7.91 10.77
N PRO A 39 9.47 -7.75 10.88
CA PRO A 39 10.16 -7.83 12.15
C PRO A 39 9.58 -6.87 13.20
N GLY A 40 9.24 -7.41 14.37
CA GLY A 40 8.70 -6.63 15.49
C GLY A 40 7.23 -6.24 15.38
N TRP A 41 6.54 -6.54 14.27
CA TRP A 41 5.13 -6.20 14.08
C TRP A 41 4.24 -7.43 14.22
N CYS A 42 3.20 -7.33 15.05
CA CYS A 42 2.06 -8.25 14.99
C CYS A 42 1.12 -7.90 13.82
N ARG A 43 0.20 -8.79 13.46
CA ARG A 43 -0.80 -8.52 12.41
C ARG A 43 -1.65 -7.29 12.73
N GLY A 44 -1.93 -7.02 14.00
CA GLY A 44 -2.61 -5.79 14.44
C GLY A 44 -1.87 -4.49 14.10
N HIS A 45 -0.53 -4.49 14.11
CA HIS A 45 0.26 -3.36 13.63
C HIS A 45 0.05 -3.14 12.12
N VAL A 46 0.11 -4.23 11.35
CA VAL A 46 -0.10 -4.19 9.89
C VAL A 46 -1.51 -3.67 9.56
N LEU A 47 -2.55 -4.17 10.23
CA LEU A 47 -3.93 -3.72 10.01
C LEU A 47 -4.13 -2.25 10.38
N THR A 48 -3.58 -1.82 11.52
CA THR A 48 -3.63 -0.41 11.93
C THR A 48 -2.90 0.46 10.91
N HIS A 49 -1.74 0.02 10.41
CA HIS A 49 -0.99 0.72 9.39
C HIS A 49 -1.79 0.87 8.08
N ILE A 50 -2.39 -0.21 7.58
CA ILE A 50 -3.22 -0.19 6.36
C ILE A 50 -4.37 0.81 6.50
N ALA A 51 -5.04 0.84 7.66
CA ALA A 51 -6.15 1.75 7.93
C ALA A 51 -5.70 3.22 7.93
N ARG A 52 -4.63 3.54 8.67
CA ARG A 52 -4.07 4.91 8.73
C ARG A 52 -3.55 5.37 7.37
N ASN A 53 -2.98 4.48 6.56
CA ASN A 53 -2.58 4.78 5.18
C ASN A 53 -3.79 5.22 4.32
N ALA A 54 -4.92 4.53 4.40
CA ALA A 54 -6.14 4.89 3.66
C ALA A 54 -6.73 6.23 4.11
N GLU A 55 -6.77 6.46 5.43
CA GLU A 55 -7.24 7.69 6.06
C GLU A 55 -6.42 8.90 5.59
N THR A 56 -5.09 8.80 5.68
CA THR A 56 -4.16 9.81 5.19
C THR A 56 -4.36 10.14 3.70
N ILE A 57 -4.57 9.14 2.85
CA ILE A 57 -4.83 9.40 1.41
C ILE A 57 -6.17 10.10 1.25
N THR A 58 -7.20 9.70 1.99
CA THR A 58 -8.52 10.36 1.96
C THR A 58 -8.40 11.84 2.32
N ASP A 59 -7.67 12.17 3.39
CA ASP A 59 -7.40 13.54 3.81
C ASP A 59 -6.64 14.36 2.75
N ALA A 60 -5.66 13.74 2.08
CA ALA A 60 -4.92 14.39 1.01
C ALA A 60 -5.80 14.66 -0.22
N LEU A 61 -6.69 13.73 -0.56
CA LEU A 61 -7.69 13.95 -1.62
C LEU A 61 -8.64 15.08 -1.25
N ASP A 62 -9.03 15.21 0.01
CA ASP A 62 -9.92 16.28 0.47
C ASP A 62 -9.27 17.66 0.32
N ALA A 63 -7.96 17.76 0.57
CA ALA A 63 -7.19 18.96 0.29
C ALA A 63 -7.17 19.28 -1.20
N VAL A 64 -6.91 18.28 -2.06
CA VAL A 64 -6.92 18.46 -3.52
C VAL A 64 -8.26 19.03 -4.01
N ARG A 65 -9.40 18.56 -3.48
CA ARG A 65 -10.72 19.09 -3.84
C ARG A 65 -10.95 20.54 -3.43
N ARG A 66 -10.29 21.01 -2.37
CA ARG A 66 -10.30 22.42 -1.95
C ARG A 66 -9.29 23.28 -2.73
N GLY A 67 -8.52 22.69 -3.65
CA GLY A 67 -7.45 23.37 -4.37
C GLY A 67 -6.19 23.55 -3.52
N GLU A 68 -6.05 22.79 -2.43
CA GLU A 68 -4.91 22.82 -1.52
C GLU A 68 -3.94 21.67 -1.82
N VAL A 69 -2.65 21.88 -1.53
CA VAL A 69 -1.64 20.82 -1.56
C VAL A 69 -1.31 20.45 -0.12
N ARG A 70 -1.57 19.20 0.26
CA ARG A 70 -1.22 18.66 1.58
C ARG A 70 -0.24 17.50 1.46
N ALA A 71 0.60 17.33 2.47
CA ALA A 71 1.37 16.11 2.63
C ALA A 71 0.47 14.97 3.10
N MET A 72 0.82 13.74 2.72
CA MET A 72 0.17 12.56 3.28
C MET A 72 0.41 12.48 4.80
N TYR A 73 1.64 12.74 5.23
CA TYR A 73 1.99 12.85 6.64
C TYR A 73 2.61 14.22 6.86
N ASP A 74 2.18 14.94 7.91
CA ASP A 74 2.67 16.29 8.24
C ASP A 74 4.09 16.28 8.84
N GLY A 75 4.93 15.31 8.47
CA GLY A 75 6.32 15.17 8.90
C GLY A 75 6.53 14.50 10.26
N ASP A 76 5.47 14.24 11.02
CA ASP A 76 5.56 13.59 12.34
C ASP A 76 5.53 12.05 12.22
N LEU A 77 6.68 11.49 11.84
CA LEU A 77 6.87 10.04 11.75
C LEU A 77 6.78 9.35 13.12
N GLU A 78 7.08 10.07 14.21
CA GLU A 78 6.99 9.55 15.57
C GLU A 78 5.54 9.38 15.98
N ALA A 79 4.69 10.41 15.79
CA ALA A 79 3.26 10.31 16.06
C ALA A 79 2.59 9.22 15.21
N ARG A 80 2.99 9.08 13.94
CA ARG A 80 2.53 7.96 13.10
C ARG A 80 2.88 6.62 13.73
N SER A 81 4.14 6.44 14.14
CA SER A 81 4.61 5.18 14.72
C SER A 81 3.93 4.88 16.05
N ALA A 82 3.79 5.89 16.91
CA ALA A 82 3.09 5.79 18.18
C ALA A 82 1.59 5.46 18.01
N GLY A 83 0.95 6.03 16.99
CA GLY A 83 -0.45 5.70 16.65
C GLY A 83 -0.62 4.26 16.19
N ILE A 84 0.35 3.73 15.42
CA ILE A 84 0.34 2.32 15.01
C ILE A 84 0.52 1.40 16.23
N GLU A 85 1.50 1.70 17.08
CA GLU A 85 1.75 0.94 18.31
C GLU A 85 0.51 0.91 19.23
N ALA A 86 -0.07 2.09 19.49
CA ALA A 86 -1.25 2.21 20.34
C ALA A 86 -2.48 1.48 19.78
N GLY A 87 -2.60 1.41 18.44
CA GLY A 87 -3.72 0.75 17.77
C GLY A 87 -3.57 -0.76 17.62
N ALA A 88 -2.34 -1.30 17.67
CA ALA A 88 -2.06 -2.68 17.29
C ALA A 88 -2.68 -3.74 18.22
N GLY A 89 -2.92 -3.39 19.48
CA GLY A 89 -3.50 -4.29 20.50
C GLY A 89 -5.02 -4.33 20.56
N ARG A 90 -5.73 -3.60 19.68
CA ARG A 90 -7.20 -3.59 19.64
C ARG A 90 -7.77 -4.98 19.33
N PRO A 91 -9.02 -5.28 19.74
CA PRO A 91 -9.71 -6.49 19.31
C PRO A 91 -9.70 -6.64 17.79
N ALA A 92 -9.59 -7.88 17.30
CA ALA A 92 -9.52 -8.17 15.86
C ALA A 92 -10.72 -7.63 15.11
N VAL A 93 -11.92 -7.72 15.70
CA VAL A 93 -13.14 -7.15 15.13
C VAL A 93 -13.05 -5.63 14.94
N GLU A 94 -12.41 -4.91 15.86
CA GLU A 94 -12.20 -3.46 15.74
C GLU A 94 -11.15 -3.12 14.68
N LEU A 95 -10.06 -3.89 14.62
CA LEU A 95 -9.03 -3.75 13.61
C LEU A 95 -9.59 -3.94 12.20
N VAL A 96 -10.38 -4.99 11.99
CA VAL A 96 -11.00 -5.28 10.69
C VAL A 96 -12.05 -4.22 10.33
N ALA A 97 -12.86 -3.79 11.29
CA ALA A 97 -13.84 -2.71 11.06
C ALA A 97 -13.16 -1.38 10.71
N ASP A 98 -12.02 -1.05 11.33
CA ASP A 98 -11.23 0.15 11.02
C ASP A 98 -10.66 0.10 9.60
N VAL A 99 -10.11 -1.05 9.18
CA VAL A 99 -9.67 -1.26 7.79
C VAL A 99 -10.84 -1.10 6.82
N GLU A 100 -11.99 -1.73 7.10
CA GLU A 100 -13.18 -1.63 6.23
C GLU A 100 -13.70 -0.19 6.11
N ALA A 101 -13.80 0.53 7.23
CA ALA A 101 -14.30 1.90 7.26
C ALA A 101 -13.39 2.85 6.48
N THR A 102 -12.08 2.81 6.73
CA THR A 102 -11.09 3.70 6.08
C THR A 102 -10.94 3.41 4.59
N THR A 103 -10.89 2.14 4.19
CA THR A 103 -10.92 1.74 2.77
C THR A 103 -12.22 2.17 2.08
N THR A 104 -13.36 2.04 2.76
CA THR A 104 -14.65 2.46 2.19
C THR A 104 -14.71 3.97 1.99
N ALA A 105 -14.24 4.75 2.97
CA ALA A 105 -14.13 6.20 2.86
C ALA A 105 -13.24 6.62 1.68
N LEU A 106 -12.06 5.99 1.54
CA LEU A 106 -11.15 6.23 0.43
C LEU A 106 -11.80 5.91 -0.93
N ARG A 107 -12.42 4.74 -1.05
CA ARG A 107 -13.12 4.31 -2.28
C ARG A 107 -14.24 5.27 -2.67
N GLN A 108 -15.04 5.73 -1.70
CA GLN A 108 -16.07 6.73 -1.94
C GLN A 108 -15.47 8.06 -2.41
N ARG A 109 -14.36 8.49 -1.78
CA ARG A 109 -13.66 9.71 -2.17
C ARG A 109 -13.12 9.62 -3.60
N LEU A 110 -12.47 8.52 -3.95
CA LEU A 110 -11.94 8.26 -5.31
C LEU A 110 -13.05 8.24 -6.36
N ALA A 111 -14.22 7.68 -6.03
CA ALA A 111 -15.37 7.65 -6.93
C ALA A 111 -15.97 9.05 -7.20
N ALA A 112 -15.76 10.00 -6.29
CA ALA A 112 -16.27 11.37 -6.40
C ALA A 112 -15.31 12.34 -7.10
N LEU A 113 -14.09 11.90 -7.47
CA LEU A 113 -13.11 12.75 -8.13
C LEU A 113 -13.51 13.08 -9.58
N THR A 114 -13.40 14.35 -9.93
CA THR A 114 -13.48 14.89 -11.28
C THR A 114 -12.17 14.68 -12.05
N ASP A 115 -12.22 14.75 -13.38
CA ASP A 115 -11.04 14.59 -14.23
C ASP A 115 -9.91 15.59 -13.94
N SER A 116 -10.25 16.82 -13.52
CA SER A 116 -9.27 17.82 -13.09
C SER A 116 -8.62 17.48 -11.75
N GLU A 117 -9.38 16.94 -10.80
CA GLU A 117 -8.84 16.56 -9.48
C GLU A 117 -7.88 15.37 -9.58
N TRP A 118 -8.03 14.48 -10.57
CA TRP A 118 -7.04 13.44 -10.87
C TRP A 118 -5.65 13.97 -11.24
N THR A 119 -5.56 15.21 -11.71
CA THR A 119 -4.29 15.89 -12.01
C THR A 119 -3.78 16.74 -10.85
N GLY A 120 -4.51 16.78 -9.74
CA GLY A 120 -4.11 17.45 -8.51
C GLY A 120 -2.83 16.87 -7.92
N GLN A 121 -2.18 17.68 -7.08
CA GLN A 121 -0.88 17.38 -6.51
C GLN A 121 -0.97 17.10 -5.02
N ILE A 122 -0.29 16.04 -4.58
CA ILE A 122 -0.14 15.63 -3.19
C ILE A 122 1.35 15.64 -2.87
N LYS A 123 1.72 16.15 -1.69
CA LYS A 123 3.13 16.22 -1.30
C LYS A 123 3.60 14.85 -0.76
N SER A 124 4.64 14.31 -1.38
CA SER A 124 5.34 13.10 -0.98
C SER A 124 5.83 13.23 0.47
N PRO A 125 5.54 12.26 1.35
CA PRO A 125 6.05 12.29 2.72
C PRO A 125 7.55 12.00 2.81
N ARG A 126 8.18 11.53 1.74
CA ARG A 126 9.61 11.15 1.73
C ARG A 126 10.54 12.34 1.55
N ASP A 127 10.29 13.11 0.49
CA ASP A 127 11.20 14.14 -0.02
C ASP A 127 10.47 15.46 -0.30
N GLY A 128 9.16 15.51 -0.06
CA GLY A 128 8.34 16.68 -0.33
C GLY A 128 8.08 16.95 -1.81
N SER A 129 8.46 16.04 -2.71
CA SER A 129 8.12 16.13 -4.14
C SER A 129 6.61 16.08 -4.35
N LEU A 130 6.13 16.61 -5.49
CA LEU A 130 4.71 16.64 -5.82
C LEU A 130 4.35 15.38 -6.62
N LEU A 131 3.44 14.58 -6.07
CA LEU A 131 2.90 13.38 -6.67
C LEU A 131 1.51 13.69 -7.24
N SER A 132 1.19 13.13 -8.41
CA SER A 132 -0.19 13.15 -8.90
C SER A 132 -1.08 12.27 -8.03
N VAL A 133 -2.38 12.56 -7.97
CA VAL A 133 -3.38 11.68 -7.36
C VAL A 133 -3.29 10.25 -7.91
N GLU A 134 -3.11 10.11 -9.22
CA GLU A 134 -2.86 8.81 -9.87
C GLU A 134 -1.70 8.04 -9.23
N THR A 135 -0.57 8.71 -9.00
CA THR A 135 0.62 8.08 -8.41
C THR A 135 0.31 7.58 -7.00
N VAL A 136 -0.41 8.40 -6.20
CA VAL A 136 -0.80 8.04 -4.84
C VAL A 136 -1.77 6.86 -4.81
N VAL A 137 -2.71 6.76 -5.77
CA VAL A 137 -3.60 5.59 -5.89
C VAL A 137 -2.82 4.33 -6.28
N GLY A 138 -1.84 4.44 -7.19
CA GLY A 138 -0.93 3.33 -7.50
C GLY A 138 -0.13 2.88 -6.28
N MET A 139 0.37 3.84 -5.48
CA MET A 139 1.04 3.54 -4.21
C MET A 139 0.10 2.83 -3.23
N ARG A 140 -1.15 3.27 -3.08
CA ARG A 140 -2.14 2.56 -2.24
C ARG A 140 -2.34 1.12 -2.69
N TRP A 141 -2.44 0.86 -3.99
CA TRP A 141 -2.60 -0.50 -4.50
C TRP A 141 -1.38 -1.37 -4.14
N GLN A 142 -0.18 -0.81 -4.27
CA GLN A 142 1.05 -1.45 -3.80
C GLN A 142 1.03 -1.75 -2.29
N GLU A 143 0.66 -0.77 -1.45
CA GLU A 143 0.55 -0.93 0.01
C GLU A 143 -0.37 -2.09 0.39
N VAL A 144 -1.54 -2.19 -0.26
CA VAL A 144 -2.50 -3.27 0.01
C VAL A 144 -1.91 -4.63 -0.35
N GLU A 145 -1.34 -4.81 -1.55
CA GLU A 145 -0.86 -6.13 -1.98
C GLU A 145 0.40 -6.59 -1.27
N ILE A 146 1.29 -5.66 -0.91
CA ILE A 146 2.48 -5.97 -0.09
C ILE A 146 2.03 -6.34 1.32
N HIS A 147 1.16 -5.55 1.96
CA HIS A 147 0.80 -5.81 3.34
C HIS A 147 -0.19 -6.96 3.52
N ARG A 148 -0.92 -7.36 2.48
CA ARG A 148 -1.62 -8.66 2.44
C ARG A 148 -0.65 -9.84 2.58
N LEU A 149 0.52 -9.76 1.93
CA LEU A 149 1.57 -10.76 2.09
C LEU A 149 2.17 -10.65 3.49
N ASP A 150 2.46 -9.43 3.95
CA ASP A 150 3.09 -9.20 5.26
C ASP A 150 2.22 -9.66 6.43
N LEU A 151 0.89 -9.72 6.28
CA LEU A 151 -0.01 -10.34 7.26
C LEU A 151 0.28 -11.82 7.51
N ASP A 152 0.97 -12.51 6.59
CA ASP A 152 1.29 -13.93 6.68
C ASP A 152 0.08 -14.80 7.07
N LEU A 153 -1.01 -14.65 6.31
CA LEU A 153 -2.24 -15.44 6.43
C LEU A 153 -2.42 -16.38 5.22
N GLY A 154 -1.30 -16.83 4.65
CA GLY A 154 -1.28 -17.75 3.50
C GLY A 154 -1.26 -17.07 2.12
N TYR A 155 -1.33 -15.74 2.04
CA TYR A 155 -1.14 -15.00 0.79
C TYR A 155 0.35 -14.97 0.38
N ARG A 156 0.65 -15.25 -0.88
CA ARG A 156 2.01 -15.38 -1.41
C ARG A 156 2.19 -14.57 -2.70
N PRO A 157 3.45 -14.27 -3.13
CA PRO A 157 3.69 -13.57 -4.39
C PRO A 157 3.02 -14.22 -5.61
N ALA A 158 2.92 -15.55 -5.61
CA ALA A 158 2.23 -16.32 -6.65
C ALA A 158 0.74 -15.93 -6.81
N ASP A 159 0.11 -15.42 -5.74
CA ASP A 159 -1.29 -15.01 -5.70
C ASP A 159 -1.51 -13.55 -6.13
N TRP A 160 -0.46 -12.82 -6.50
CA TRP A 160 -0.62 -11.45 -6.99
C TRP A 160 -1.42 -11.40 -8.29
N PRO A 161 -2.47 -10.54 -8.35
CA PRO A 161 -3.26 -10.36 -9.55
C PRO A 161 -2.37 -9.99 -10.73
N GLU A 162 -2.65 -10.56 -11.90
CA GLU A 162 -1.88 -10.27 -13.11
C GLU A 162 -1.86 -8.76 -13.42
N ALA A 163 -2.99 -8.07 -13.24
CA ALA A 163 -3.07 -6.62 -13.44
C ALA A 163 -2.15 -5.84 -12.49
N PHE A 164 -1.97 -6.31 -11.25
CA PHE A 164 -1.06 -5.69 -10.28
C PHE A 164 0.39 -5.84 -10.73
N VAL A 165 0.77 -7.06 -11.15
CA VAL A 165 2.12 -7.36 -11.65
C VAL A 165 2.43 -6.52 -12.88
N GLN A 166 1.52 -6.48 -13.86
CA GLN A 166 1.68 -5.69 -15.08
C GLN A 166 1.78 -4.19 -14.80
N HIS A 167 0.99 -3.68 -13.85
CA HIS A 167 1.04 -2.27 -13.49
C HIS A 167 2.38 -1.87 -12.84
N ASN A 168 2.96 -2.74 -12.00
CA ASN A 168 4.08 -2.36 -11.16
C ASN A 168 5.44 -2.82 -11.68
N LEU A 169 5.55 -3.99 -12.32
CA LEU A 169 6.84 -4.59 -12.64
C LEU A 169 7.71 -3.68 -13.52
N ALA A 170 7.18 -3.21 -14.66
CA ALA A 170 7.92 -2.31 -15.54
C ALA A 170 8.36 -1.03 -14.81
N ARG A 171 7.46 -0.42 -14.02
CA ARG A 171 7.73 0.80 -13.25
C ARG A 171 8.84 0.61 -12.21
N GLN A 172 8.87 -0.55 -11.53
CA GLN A 172 9.91 -0.81 -10.54
C GLN A 172 11.25 -1.17 -11.19
N LEU A 173 11.23 -1.85 -12.34
CA LEU A 173 12.44 -2.12 -13.12
C LEU A 173 13.07 -0.82 -13.67
N GLU A 174 12.26 0.14 -14.12
CA GLU A 174 12.73 1.46 -14.57
C GLU A 174 13.47 2.23 -13.45
N ARG A 175 13.05 2.04 -12.19
CA ARG A 175 13.64 2.70 -11.02
C ARG A 175 14.83 1.96 -10.43
N LEU A 176 15.03 0.70 -10.81
CA LEU A 176 16.07 -0.16 -10.24
C LEU A 176 17.49 0.40 -10.43
N PRO A 177 17.90 0.91 -11.61
CA PRO A 177 19.27 1.41 -11.80
C PRO A 177 19.65 2.56 -10.86
N GLU A 178 18.68 3.45 -10.56
CA GLU A 178 18.86 4.56 -9.62
C GLU A 178 18.88 4.09 -8.17
N ARG A 179 18.04 3.09 -7.83
CA ARG A 179 17.96 2.55 -6.47
C ARG A 179 19.15 1.66 -6.11
N ALA A 180 19.62 0.84 -7.05
CA ALA A 180 20.57 -0.23 -6.79
C ALA A 180 21.48 -0.47 -8.02
N THR A 181 22.39 0.47 -8.26
CA THR A 181 23.31 0.42 -9.40
C THR A 181 24.21 -0.83 -9.33
N GLY A 182 24.23 -1.62 -10.42
CA GLY A 182 25.12 -2.77 -10.55
C GLY A 182 24.62 -4.06 -9.88
N VAL A 183 23.42 -4.07 -9.31
CA VAL A 183 22.81 -5.29 -8.77
C VAL A 183 22.36 -6.21 -9.92
N PRO A 184 22.81 -7.48 -9.97
CA PRO A 184 22.42 -8.40 -11.03
C PRO A 184 20.94 -8.74 -10.94
N MET A 185 20.28 -8.81 -12.09
CA MET A 185 18.88 -9.19 -12.19
C MET A 185 18.73 -10.71 -11.96
N PRO A 186 18.01 -11.18 -10.93
CA PRO A 186 17.75 -12.60 -10.77
C PRO A 186 16.87 -13.16 -11.91
N ASP A 187 17.17 -14.38 -12.35
CA ASP A 187 16.38 -15.12 -13.34
C ASP A 187 15.22 -15.83 -12.63
N LEU A 188 14.08 -15.12 -12.53
CA LEU A 188 12.90 -15.55 -11.78
C LEU A 188 11.62 -15.22 -12.57
N PRO A 189 10.50 -15.92 -12.28
CA PRO A 189 9.19 -15.53 -12.80
C PRO A 189 8.82 -14.07 -12.45
N PRO A 190 8.01 -13.37 -13.26
CA PRO A 190 7.65 -11.95 -13.06
C PRO A 190 7.14 -11.59 -11.66
N ARG A 191 6.34 -12.46 -11.03
CA ARG A 191 5.82 -12.26 -9.67
C ARG A 191 6.93 -12.28 -8.63
N ASP A 192 7.88 -13.21 -8.77
CA ASP A 192 8.99 -13.38 -7.84
C ASP A 192 10.03 -12.27 -8.01
N VAL A 193 10.25 -11.81 -9.25
CA VAL A 193 11.03 -10.58 -9.52
C VAL A 193 10.40 -9.38 -8.81
N LEU A 194 9.08 -9.20 -8.94
CA LEU A 194 8.40 -8.08 -8.29
C LEU A 194 8.46 -8.18 -6.76
N ALA A 195 8.37 -9.40 -6.20
CA ALA A 195 8.53 -9.63 -4.76
C ALA A 195 9.93 -9.29 -4.29
N TRP A 196 10.95 -9.73 -5.02
CA TRP A 196 12.33 -9.34 -4.79
C TRP A 196 12.53 -7.83 -4.82
N LEU A 197 11.99 -7.14 -5.83
CA LEU A 197 12.05 -5.67 -5.93
C LEU A 197 11.47 -5.02 -4.67
N TYR A 198 10.36 -5.53 -4.13
CA TYR A 198 9.76 -5.04 -2.88
C TYR A 198 10.43 -5.56 -1.60
N GLY A 199 11.53 -6.31 -1.70
CA GLY A 199 12.25 -6.85 -0.54
C GLY A 199 11.54 -8.03 0.14
N ARG A 200 10.66 -8.72 -0.60
CA ARG A 200 9.90 -9.93 -0.18
C ARG A 200 10.38 -11.17 -0.94
N GLY A 201 11.57 -11.08 -1.56
CA GLY A 201 12.20 -12.19 -2.25
C GLY A 201 12.88 -13.18 -1.30
N ALA A 202 13.34 -14.31 -1.85
CA ALA A 202 14.13 -15.28 -1.09
C ALA A 202 15.46 -14.67 -0.60
N ALA A 203 15.96 -15.17 0.54
CA ALA A 203 17.11 -14.60 1.24
C ALA A 203 18.46 -14.79 0.52
N ASP A 204 18.53 -15.67 -0.48
CA ASP A 204 19.70 -15.94 -1.32
C ASP A 204 19.77 -15.03 -2.56
N LEU A 205 18.76 -14.17 -2.77
CA LEU A 205 18.75 -13.20 -3.85
C LEU A 205 19.64 -11.99 -3.53
N PRO A 206 20.13 -11.26 -4.55
CA PRO A 206 20.91 -10.04 -4.35
C PRO A 206 20.17 -9.04 -3.45
N GLU A 207 20.86 -8.52 -2.43
CA GLU A 207 20.25 -7.56 -1.52
C GLU A 207 20.00 -6.22 -2.22
N LEU A 208 18.79 -5.69 -2.07
CA LEU A 208 18.44 -4.34 -2.50
C LEU A 208 18.48 -3.41 -1.28
N PRO A 209 18.90 -2.14 -1.44
CA PRO A 209 18.71 -1.14 -0.41
C PRO A 209 17.24 -1.11 0.03
N PRO A 210 16.95 -0.74 1.30
CA PRO A 210 15.58 -0.68 1.80
C PRO A 210 14.65 0.01 0.81
N TRP A 211 13.43 -0.51 0.68
CA TRP A 211 12.44 0.16 -0.16
C TRP A 211 12.30 1.59 0.38
N PRO A 212 12.60 2.61 -0.44
CA PRO A 212 12.56 3.98 0.03
C PRO A 212 11.13 4.37 0.36
#